data_AF-A0A9R1AQ36-F1
#
_entry.id   AF-A0A9R1AQ36-F1
#
_cell.length_a   1.000
_cell.length_b   1.000
_cell.length_c   1.000
_cell.angle_alpha   90.00
_cell.angle_beta   90.00
_cell.angle_gamma   90.00
#
_symmetry.space_group_name_H-M   'P 1'
#
loop_
_entity.id
_entity.type
_entity.pdbx_description
1 polymer ?
#
loop_
_entity_poly.entity_id
_entity_poly.type
_entity_poly.pdbx_seq_one_letter_code
_entity_poly.pdbx_strand_id
1 'polypeptide(L)' 'MSSLPEFTFFVWPEKGDLYMWGNARDCQLGVPDLPEVQPLPVKVNFLADGDEDPSPPRVISVAIGASHAMCLVSRQQIQK' A
#
# COMPACT_ATOMS: atom_id res chain seq x y z
N MET A 1 -7.85 5.62 27.37
CA MET A 1 -8.24 5.35 25.97
C MET A 1 -6.97 5.27 25.17
N SER A 2 -6.54 4.06 24.81
CA SER A 2 -5.38 3.85 23.95
C SER A 2 -5.71 4.36 22.56
N SER A 3 -5.02 5.38 22.08
CA SER A 3 -5.04 5.76 20.66
C SER A 3 -4.47 4.59 19.87
N LEU A 4 -5.33 3.78 19.27
CA LEU A 4 -4.90 2.89 18.19
C LEU A 4 -4.21 3.78 17.14
N PRO A 5 -3.08 3.35 16.55
CA PRO A 5 -2.52 4.06 15.41
C PRO A 5 -3.62 4.20 14.36
N GLU A 6 -3.82 5.42 13.83
CA GLU A 6 -4.92 5.69 12.89
C GLU A 6 -4.87 4.71 11.72
N PHE A 7 -3.68 4.37 11.22
CA PHE A 7 -3.45 3.29 10.27
C PHE A 7 -1.98 2.83 10.34
N THR A 8 -1.72 1.58 9.99
CA THR A 8 -0.41 0.92 10.06
C THR A 8 -0.11 0.23 8.72
N PHE A 9 1.17 -0.01 8.45
CA PHE A 9 1.62 -0.69 7.24
C PHE A 9 2.67 -1.76 7.53
N PHE A 10 2.82 -2.68 6.60
CA PHE A 10 3.90 -3.66 6.55
C PHE A 10 4.33 -3.87 5.10
N VAL A 11 5.64 -3.91 4.86
CA VAL A 11 6.20 -4.28 3.55
C VAL A 11 6.84 -5.65 3.66
N TRP A 12 6.40 -6.60 2.84
CA TRP A 12 7.01 -7.92 2.77
C TRP A 12 8.41 -7.82 2.14
N PRO A 13 9.52 -8.04 2.88
CA PRO A 13 10.86 -7.65 2.43
C PRO A 13 11.32 -8.31 1.13
N GLU A 14 10.93 -9.58 0.92
CA GLU A 14 11.37 -10.37 -0.23
C GLU A 14 10.67 -9.96 -1.53
N LYS A 15 9.37 -9.67 -1.45
CA LYS A 15 8.51 -9.41 -2.62
C LYS A 15 8.22 -7.93 -2.83
N GLY A 16 8.38 -7.12 -1.78
CA GLY A 16 7.94 -5.72 -1.76
C GLY A 16 6.43 -5.54 -1.80
N ASP A 17 5.66 -6.55 -1.35
CA ASP A 17 4.22 -6.44 -1.21
C ASP A 17 3.89 -5.50 -0.05
N LEU A 18 3.06 -4.47 -0.28
CA LEU A 18 2.58 -3.56 0.74
C LEU A 18 1.24 -4.05 1.31
N TYR A 19 1.17 -4.08 2.63
CA TYR A 19 -0.04 -4.36 3.39
C TYR A 19 -0.36 -3.18 4.28
N MET A 20 -1.64 -2.82 4.36
CA MET A 20 -2.14 -1.72 5.19
C MET A 20 -3.35 -2.16 6.03
N TRP A 21 -3.55 -1.55 7.19
CA TRP A 21 -4.74 -1.78 8.03
C TRP A 21 -4.96 -0.60 8.97
N GLY A 22 -6.15 -0.52 9.58
CA GLY A 22 -6.59 0.59 10.43
C GLY A 22 -7.74 1.38 9.81
N ASN A 23 -7.78 2.68 10.03
CA ASN A 23 -8.79 3.61 9.53
C ASN A 23 -8.67 3.76 8.00
N ALA A 24 -9.79 3.56 7.31
CA ALA A 24 -9.92 3.68 5.86
C ALA A 24 -10.90 4.79 5.44
N ARG A 25 -11.41 5.61 6.38
CA ARG A 25 -12.40 6.69 6.13
C ARG A 25 -12.00 7.62 5.00
N ASP A 26 -10.72 7.97 4.94
CA ASP A 26 -10.17 8.93 3.98
C ASP A 26 -9.46 8.24 2.82
N CYS A 27 -9.75 6.96 2.57
CA CYS A 27 -9.12 6.13 1.55
C CYS A 27 -7.58 5.98 1.71
N GLN A 28 -7.04 6.27 2.90
CA GLN A 28 -5.59 6.29 3.16
C GLN A 28 -4.91 4.91 3.07
N LEU A 29 -5.68 3.81 3.02
CA LEU A 29 -5.16 2.45 2.83
C LEU A 29 -4.87 2.10 1.37
N GLY A 30 -5.30 2.94 0.40
CA GLY A 30 -5.01 2.73 -1.02
C GLY A 30 -5.71 1.51 -1.65
N VAL A 31 -6.78 0.99 -1.03
CA VAL A 31 -7.59 -0.11 -1.55
C VAL A 31 -9.05 0.35 -1.60
N PRO A 32 -9.71 0.28 -2.78
CA PRO A 32 -11.10 0.69 -2.91
C PRO A 32 -12.05 -0.26 -2.18
N ASP A 33 -13.27 0.21 -1.90
CA ASP A 33 -14.39 -0.59 -1.36
C ASP A 33 -14.12 -1.28 -0.02
N LEU A 34 -13.24 -0.71 0.81
CA LEU A 34 -13.00 -1.20 2.17
C LEU A 34 -14.05 -0.67 3.17
N PRO A 35 -14.40 -1.46 4.20
CA PRO A 35 -15.04 -0.95 5.41
C PRO A 35 -14.23 0.18 6.04
N GLU A 36 -14.92 1.03 6.81
CA GLU A 36 -14.35 2.17 7.51
C GLU A 36 -13.09 1.85 8.34
N VAL A 37 -13.06 0.65 8.94
CA VAL A 37 -11.94 0.15 9.71
C VAL A 37 -11.56 -1.22 9.19
N GLN A 38 -10.28 -1.40 8.85
CA GLN A 38 -9.68 -2.69 8.57
C GLN A 38 -8.92 -3.21 9.78
N PRO A 39 -9.42 -4.25 10.49
CA PRO A 39 -8.73 -4.81 11.65
C PRO A 39 -7.55 -5.72 11.26
N LEU A 40 -7.47 -6.15 9.99
CA LEU A 40 -6.47 -7.09 9.49
C LEU A 40 -5.71 -6.50 8.30
N PRO A 41 -4.44 -6.90 8.08
CA PRO A 41 -3.65 -6.45 6.94
C PRO A 41 -4.34 -6.79 5.61
N VAL A 42 -4.59 -5.77 4.78
CA VAL A 42 -5.05 -5.91 3.41
C VAL A 42 -3.93 -5.56 2.44
N LYS A 43 -3.81 -6.35 1.37
CA LYS A 43 -2.78 -6.11 0.34
C LYS A 43 -3.19 -4.91 -0.52
N VAL A 44 -2.25 -3.98 -0.72
CA VAL A 44 -2.42 -2.83 -1.61
C VAL A 44 -2.19 -3.27 -3.05
N ASN A 45 -3.14 -2.97 -3.92
CA ASN A 45 -3.05 -3.28 -5.35
C ASN A 45 -2.66 -2.00 -6.11
N PHE A 46 -1.47 -2.00 -6.70
CA PHE A 46 -1.03 -0.90 -7.55
C PHE A 46 -1.73 -0.98 -8.92
N LEU A 47 -2.19 0.16 -9.42
CA LEU A 47 -2.75 0.25 -10.77
C LEU A 47 -1.64 0.01 -11.79
N ALA A 48 -1.91 -0.87 -12.76
CA ALA A 48 -1.11 -0.98 -13.95
C ALA A 48 -1.63 0.04 -14.97
N ASP A 49 -0.82 1.05 -15.30
CA ASP A 49 -1.14 1.91 -16.43
C ASP A 49 -0.99 1.09 -17.71
N GLY A 50 -2.01 1.16 -18.57
CA GLY A 50 -2.36 0.17 -19.60
C GLY A 50 -1.36 -0.09 -20.74
N ASP A 51 -0.07 0.21 -20.56
CA ASP A 51 0.99 -0.10 -21.51
C ASP A 51 2.34 -0.46 -20.84
N GLU A 52 2.40 -0.51 -19.49
CA GLU A 52 3.61 -0.87 -18.76
C GLU A 52 3.66 -2.35 -18.37
N ASP A 53 4.88 -2.83 -18.11
CA ASP A 53 5.21 -4.20 -17.71
C ASP A 53 4.20 -4.73 -16.67
N PRO A 54 3.54 -5.88 -16.92
CA PRO A 54 2.52 -6.44 -16.03
C PRO A 54 3.09 -6.93 -14.70
N SER A 55 4.40 -6.89 -14.50
CA SER A 55 5.02 -7.26 -13.23
C SER A 55 4.58 -6.31 -12.10
N PRO A 56 4.19 -6.86 -10.94
CA PRO A 56 3.79 -6.04 -9.80
C PRO A 56 4.99 -5.20 -9.33
N PRO A 57 4.79 -3.90 -9.07
CA PRO A 57 5.86 -3.04 -8.59
C PRO A 57 6.34 -3.49 -7.20
N ARG A 58 7.66 -3.45 -6.99
CA ARG A 58 8.28 -3.78 -5.69
C ARG A 58 8.39 -2.52 -4.84
N VAL A 59 7.79 -2.51 -3.66
CA VAL A 59 7.90 -1.39 -2.72
C VAL A 59 9.29 -1.35 -2.08
N ILE A 60 9.95 -0.19 -2.18
CA ILE A 60 11.30 0.06 -1.65
C ILE A 60 11.23 0.81 -0.32
N SER A 61 10.36 1.82 -0.24
CA SER A 61 10.23 2.70 0.93
C SER A 61 8.81 3.22 1.07
N VAL A 62 8.40 3.50 2.30
CA VAL A 62 7.07 4.00 2.65
C VAL A 62 7.22 5.17 3.62
N ALA A 63 6.49 6.25 3.38
CA ALA A 63 6.36 7.40 4.27
C ALA A 63 4.89 7.61 4.60
N ILE A 64 4.59 7.85 5.89
CA ILE A 64 3.23 8.08 6.39
C ILE A 64 3.18 9.42 7.10
N GLY A 65 2.15 10.21 6.79
CA GLY A 65 1.76 11.38 7.57
C GLY A 65 0.37 11.21 8.17
N ALA A 66 -0.22 12.29 8.69
CA ALA A 66 -1.48 12.22 9.43
C ALA A 66 -2.65 11.65 8.61
N SER A 67 -2.79 12.03 7.34
CA SER A 67 -3.93 11.63 6.49
C SER A 67 -3.52 11.11 5.12
N HIS A 68 -2.24 10.87 4.89
CA HIS A 68 -1.71 10.44 3.61
C HIS A 68 -0.56 9.45 3.78
N ALA A 69 -0.37 8.61 2.77
CA ALA A 69 0.76 7.70 2.65
C ALA A 69 1.37 7.83 1.25
N MET A 70 2.69 7.70 1.17
CA MET A 70 3.43 7.65 -0.07
C MET A 70 4.36 6.45 -0.04
N CYS A 71 4.56 5.80 -1.18
CA CYS A 71 5.57 4.76 -1.31
C CYS A 71 6.40 4.96 -2.58
N LEU A 72 7.68 4.61 -2.48
CA LEU A 72 8.58 4.51 -3.62
C LEU A 72 8.58 3.07 -4.10
N VAL A 73 8.32 2.87 -5.39
CA VAL A 73 8.29 1.54 -6.00
C VAL A 73 9.31 1.41 -7.12
N SER A 74 9.84 0.19 -7.30
CA SER A 74 10.67 -0.19 -8.43
C SER A 74 9.86 -1.07 -9.37
N ARG A 75 9.90 -0.76 -10.67
CA ARG A 75 9.45 -1.66 -11.74
C ARG A 75 10.67 -2.27 -12.40
N GLN A 76 10.72 -3.59 -12.52
CA GLN A 76 11.79 -4.23 -13.30
C GLN A 76 11.37 -4.12 -14.76
N GLN A 77 12.03 -3.25 -15.52
CA GLN A 77 11.87 -3.26 -16.96
C GLN A 77 12.65 -4.45 -17.51
N ILE A 78 11.97 -5.48 -18.00
CA ILE A 78 12.64 -6.54 -18.75
C ILE A 78 13.13 -5.89 -20.05
N GLN A 79 14.45 -5.68 -20.17
CA GLN A 79 15.06 -5.22 -21.42
C GLN A 79 14.77 -6.28 -22.49
N LYS A 80 14.01 -5.89 -23.53
CA LYS A 80 13.82 -6.69 -24.74
C LYS A 80 15.05 -6.59 -25.63
#